data_AF-A0A2D4Q5N3-F1
#
_entry.id   AF-A0A2D4Q5N3-F1
#
_cell.length_a   1.000
_cell.length_b   1.000
_cell.length_c   1.000
_cell.angle_alpha   90.00
_cell.angle_beta   90.00
_cell.angle_gamma   90.00
#
_symmetry.space_group_name_H-M   'P 1'
#
loop_
_entity.id
_entity.type
_entity.pdbx_description
1 polymer ?
#
loop_
_entity_poly.entity_id
_entity_poly.type
_entity_poly.pdbx_seq_one_letter_code
_entity_poly.pdbx_strand_id
1 'polypeptide(L)'
;TYARTFRLSSTNTNVGAPASGGGSPGVYTKHSGILAYYEVCAFLQGASKAWIKEQKVPYAFKNGEWVAYDNEKSFQFKTEFLKRKKYGGAMVWTLGLDDFSGNFCGQGINPLVNKLKSVLMN
;
A
#
# COMPACT_ATOMS: atom_id res chain seq x y z
N THR A 1 6.58 0.12 -1.65
CA THR A 1 5.80 1.31 -2.07
C THR A 1 4.89 0.96 -3.25
N TYR A 2 4.31 -0.23 -3.25
CA TYR A 2 3.37 -0.67 -4.26
C TYR A 2 2.31 -1.53 -3.58
N ALA A 3 1.24 -1.83 -4.30
CA ALA A 3 0.13 -2.64 -3.84
C ALA A 3 -0.04 -3.87 -4.73
N ARG A 4 -0.59 -4.94 -4.14
CA ARG A 4 -1.15 -6.06 -4.88
C ARG A 4 -2.66 -5.90 -4.95
N THR A 5 -3.21 -6.13 -6.14
CA THR A 5 -4.64 -5.95 -6.40
C THR A 5 -5.28 -7.22 -6.91
N PHE A 6 -6.58 -7.38 -6.62
CA PHE A 6 -7.36 -8.54 -6.98
C PHE A 6 -8.73 -8.12 -7.46
N ARG A 7 -9.26 -8.83 -8.47
CA ARG A 7 -10.66 -8.76 -8.84
C ARG A 7 -11.42 -9.83 -8.06
N LEU A 8 -12.34 -9.40 -7.20
CA LEU A 8 -13.19 -10.26 -6.39
C LEU A 8 -14.19 -11.00 -7.28
N SER A 9 -14.44 -12.28 -6.97
CA SER A 9 -15.45 -13.10 -7.65
C SER A 9 -16.74 -13.26 -6.83
N SER A 10 -16.86 -12.50 -5.74
CA SER A 10 -18.03 -12.49 -4.84
C SER A 10 -18.20 -11.10 -4.22
N THR A 11 -19.28 -10.92 -3.45
CA THR A 11 -19.51 -9.71 -2.64
C THR A 11 -18.72 -9.70 -1.34
N ASN A 12 -18.02 -10.79 -0.99
CA ASN A 12 -17.16 -10.82 0.19
C ASN A 12 -15.92 -9.94 -0.07
N THR A 13 -15.64 -9.01 0.84
CA THR A 13 -14.52 -8.06 0.74
C THR A 13 -13.46 -8.26 1.83
N ASN A 14 -13.66 -9.25 2.70
CA ASN A 14 -12.72 -9.59 3.74
C ASN A 14 -11.42 -10.19 3.18
N VAL A 15 -10.37 -10.18 3.98
CA VAL A 15 -9.12 -10.88 3.66
C VAL A 15 -9.42 -12.36 3.42
N GLY A 16 -8.89 -12.92 2.32
CA GLY A 16 -9.15 -14.30 1.92
C GLY A 16 -10.43 -14.49 1.10
N ALA A 17 -11.14 -13.41 0.74
CA ALA A 17 -12.24 -13.48 -0.20
C ALA A 17 -11.79 -14.06 -1.56
N PRO A 18 -12.67 -14.83 -2.23
CA PRO A 18 -12.33 -15.44 -3.51
C PRO A 18 -12.12 -14.37 -4.60
N ALA A 19 -11.09 -14.55 -5.41
CA ALA A 19 -10.70 -13.66 -6.49
C ALA A 19 -10.63 -14.43 -7.82
N SER A 20 -11.03 -13.77 -8.90
CA SER A 20 -10.96 -14.31 -10.27
C SER A 20 -9.62 -14.00 -10.96
N GLY A 21 -8.77 -13.17 -10.35
CA GLY A 21 -7.45 -12.84 -10.86
C GLY A 21 -6.87 -11.56 -10.26
N GLY A 22 -5.82 -11.06 -10.90
CA GLY A 22 -5.26 -9.75 -10.60
C GLY A 22 -6.27 -8.64 -10.85
N GLY A 23 -6.17 -7.56 -10.07
CA GLY A 23 -7.00 -6.39 -10.26
C GLY A 23 -6.70 -5.68 -11.58
N SER A 24 -7.54 -4.71 -11.92
CA SER A 24 -7.43 -3.93 -13.15
C SER A 24 -6.06 -3.20 -13.22
N PRO A 25 -5.40 -3.15 -14.39
CA PRO A 25 -4.11 -2.45 -14.53
C PRO A 25 -4.21 -0.98 -14.14
N GLY A 26 -3.18 -0.47 -13.44
CA GLY A 26 -3.05 0.95 -13.16
C GLY A 26 -2.81 1.80 -14.41
N VAL A 27 -3.17 3.07 -14.36
CA VAL A 27 -3.00 4.05 -15.46
C VAL A 27 -1.53 4.19 -15.86
N TYR A 28 -0.63 4.15 -14.87
CA TYR A 28 0.81 4.33 -15.05
C TYR A 28 1.55 2.99 -15.03
N THR A 29 1.24 2.11 -14.07
CA THR A 29 1.93 0.81 -13.95
C THR A 29 1.57 -0.16 -15.07
N LYS A 30 0.37 -0.05 -15.65
CA LYS A 30 -0.11 -0.84 -16.80
C LYS A 30 0.03 -2.35 -16.63
N HIS A 31 0.05 -2.84 -15.40
CA HIS A 31 0.20 -4.25 -15.08
C HIS A 31 -0.93 -4.72 -14.19
N SER A 32 -1.64 -5.78 -14.59
CA SER A 32 -2.71 -6.34 -13.79
C SER A 32 -2.18 -6.86 -12.45
N GLY A 33 -2.95 -6.65 -11.38
CA GLY A 33 -2.57 -7.10 -10.04
C GLY A 33 -1.54 -6.23 -9.32
N ILE A 34 -1.13 -5.09 -9.90
CA ILE A 34 -0.18 -4.16 -9.30
C ILE A 34 -0.70 -2.73 -9.41
N LEU A 35 -0.54 -1.95 -8.34
CA LEU A 35 -0.65 -0.49 -8.37
C LEU A 35 0.57 0.13 -7.68
N ALA A 36 1.06 1.26 -8.19
CA ALA A 36 2.00 2.09 -7.44
C ALA A 36 1.31 2.72 -6.22
N TYR A 37 2.05 3.14 -5.19
CA TYR A 37 1.44 3.81 -4.03
C TYR A 37 0.70 5.09 -4.44
N TYR A 38 1.25 5.86 -5.38
CA TYR A 38 0.55 7.04 -5.93
C TYR A 38 -0.75 6.69 -6.67
N GLU A 39 -0.86 5.50 -7.28
CA GLU A 39 -2.12 5.03 -7.88
C GLU A 39 -3.11 4.53 -6.83
N VAL A 40 -2.62 3.96 -5.72
CA VAL A 40 -3.45 3.60 -4.58
C VAL A 40 -4.16 4.84 -4.04
N CYS A 41 -3.48 5.98 -3.90
CA CYS A 41 -4.09 7.21 -3.41
C CYS A 41 -5.30 7.65 -4.25
N ALA A 42 -5.24 7.50 -5.58
CA ALA A 42 -6.39 7.71 -6.46
C ALA A 42 -7.49 6.65 -6.25
N PHE A 43 -7.12 5.37 -6.14
CA PHE A 43 -8.07 4.28 -5.88
C PHE A 43 -8.88 4.51 -4.59
N LEU A 44 -8.22 4.99 -3.53
CA LEU A 44 -8.81 5.23 -2.21
C LEU A 44 -9.94 6.27 -2.23
N GLN A 45 -10.00 7.13 -3.25
CA GLN A 45 -11.11 8.07 -3.41
C GLN A 45 -12.41 7.28 -3.67
N GLY A 46 -13.37 7.40 -2.74
CA GLY A 46 -14.64 6.66 -2.78
C GLY A 46 -14.52 5.16 -2.48
N ALA A 47 -13.37 4.65 -2.06
CA ALA A 47 -13.21 3.26 -1.64
C ALA A 47 -13.48 3.08 -0.15
N SER A 48 -13.99 1.90 0.22
CA SER A 48 -14.01 1.47 1.61
C SER A 48 -12.60 1.06 2.04
N LYS A 49 -12.19 1.52 3.23
CA LYS A 49 -10.86 1.27 3.81
C LYS A 49 -11.00 0.41 5.05
N ALA A 50 -10.13 -0.57 5.19
CA ALA A 50 -10.09 -1.44 6.35
C ALA A 50 -8.63 -1.67 6.80
N TRP A 51 -8.47 -2.10 8.05
CA TRP A 51 -7.17 -2.32 8.67
C TRP A 51 -7.10 -3.73 9.23
N ILE A 52 -6.06 -4.48 8.84
CA ILE A 52 -5.82 -5.82 9.37
C ILE A 52 -5.03 -5.65 10.66
N LYS A 53 -5.71 -5.78 11.81
CA LYS A 53 -5.14 -5.46 13.13
C LYS A 53 -3.94 -6.33 13.49
N GLU A 54 -3.98 -7.60 13.07
CA GLU A 54 -2.98 -8.64 13.32
C GLU A 54 -1.73 -8.40 12.47
N GLN A 55 -1.92 -8.03 11.20
CA GLN A 55 -0.83 -7.83 10.24
C GLN A 55 -0.30 -6.39 10.21
N LYS A 56 -1.00 -5.44 10.85
CA LYS A 56 -0.65 -4.01 10.91
C LYS A 56 -0.52 -3.36 9.52
N VAL A 57 -1.41 -3.72 8.59
CA VAL A 57 -1.45 -3.17 7.23
C VAL A 57 -2.88 -2.82 6.81
N PRO A 58 -3.06 -1.83 5.93
CA PRO A 58 -4.35 -1.49 5.36
C PRO A 58 -4.71 -2.39 4.16
N TYR A 59 -6.01 -2.46 3.87
CA TYR A 59 -6.51 -2.80 2.56
C TYR A 59 -7.69 -1.90 2.21
N ALA A 60 -8.05 -1.84 0.93
CA ALA A 60 -9.21 -1.10 0.46
C ALA A 60 -9.93 -1.88 -0.63
N PHE A 61 -11.21 -1.60 -0.82
CA PHE A 61 -12.01 -2.23 -1.85
C PHE A 61 -13.08 -1.30 -2.41
N LYS A 62 -13.38 -1.47 -3.70
CA LYS A 62 -14.38 -0.69 -4.44
C LYS A 62 -14.72 -1.42 -5.74
N ASN A 63 -15.99 -1.50 -6.12
CA ASN A 63 -16.45 -2.01 -7.42
C ASN A 63 -15.88 -3.40 -7.80
N GLY A 64 -15.82 -4.33 -6.84
CA GLY A 64 -15.26 -5.67 -7.07
C GLY A 64 -13.73 -5.72 -7.19
N GLU A 65 -13.03 -4.59 -6.98
CA GLU A 65 -11.57 -4.53 -6.90
C GLU A 65 -11.14 -4.44 -5.43
N TRP A 66 -10.04 -5.11 -5.11
CA TRP A 66 -9.47 -5.18 -3.76
C TRP A 66 -7.98 -4.88 -3.83
N VAL A 67 -7.47 -4.07 -2.90
CA VAL A 67 -6.10 -3.53 -2.92
C VAL A 67 -5.47 -3.73 -1.54
N ALA A 68 -4.42 -4.57 -1.46
CA ALA A 68 -3.51 -4.63 -0.30
C ALA A 68 -2.32 -3.71 -0.56
N TYR A 69 -2.06 -2.80 0.37
CA TYR A 69 -1.00 -1.82 0.23
C TYR A 69 -0.35 -1.52 1.59
N ASP A 70 0.72 -0.76 1.56
CA ASP A 70 1.30 -0.14 2.73
C ASP A 70 1.06 1.36 2.72
N ASN A 71 0.94 1.97 3.91
CA ASN A 71 0.85 3.41 4.08
C ASN A 71 1.83 3.88 5.18
N GLU A 72 1.85 5.18 5.47
CA GLU A 72 2.70 5.75 6.52
C GLU A 72 2.55 5.05 7.88
N LYS A 73 1.33 4.65 8.25
CA LYS A 73 1.05 3.96 9.52
C LYS A 73 1.65 2.56 9.54
N SER A 74 1.51 1.77 8.47
CA SER A 74 2.11 0.44 8.41
C SER A 74 3.63 0.51 8.30
N PHE A 75 4.17 1.51 7.59
CA PHE A 75 5.60 1.81 7.57
C PHE A 75 6.13 2.10 8.98
N GLN A 76 5.41 2.89 9.78
CA GLN A 76 5.81 3.15 11.16
C GLN A 76 5.86 1.85 11.99
N PHE A 77 4.80 1.02 11.96
CA PHE A 77 4.80 -0.26 12.69
C PHE A 77 5.93 -1.21 12.26
N LYS A 78 6.16 -1.32 10.95
CA LYS A 78 7.25 -2.15 10.39
C LYS A 78 8.60 -1.64 10.86
N THR A 79 8.81 -0.33 10.85
CA THR A 79 10.09 0.27 11.23
C THR A 79 10.36 0.14 12.73
N GLU A 80 9.36 0.36 13.57
CA GLU A 80 9.45 0.11 15.02
C GLU A 80 9.75 -1.37 15.33
N PHE A 81 9.16 -2.29 14.56
CA PHE A 81 9.49 -3.72 14.65
C PHE A 81 10.96 -3.99 14.30
N LEU A 82 11.48 -3.38 13.23
CA LEU A 82 12.89 -3.52 12.83
C LEU A 82 13.83 -3.06 13.94
N LYS A 83 13.57 -1.89 14.54
CA LYS A 83 14.35 -1.36 15.67
C LYS A 83 14.31 -2.29 16.87
N ARG A 84 13.11 -2.73 17.28
CA ARG A 84 12.94 -3.63 18.43
C ARG A 84 13.68 -4.96 18.24
N LYS A 85 13.76 -5.45 17.01
CA LYS A 85 14.45 -6.70 16.67
C LYS A 85 15.93 -6.51 16.32
N LYS A 86 16.44 -5.27 16.32
CA LYS A 86 17.84 -4.93 15.98
C LYS A 86 18.26 -5.43 14.59
N TYR A 87 17.35 -5.38 13.61
CA TYR A 87 17.71 -5.62 12.21
C TYR A 87 18.53 -4.46 11.65
N GLY A 88 19.35 -4.73 10.63
CA GLY A 88 20.27 -3.75 10.03
C GLY A 88 19.61 -2.61 9.24
N GLY A 89 18.32 -2.72 8.94
CA GLY A 89 17.58 -1.67 8.22
C GLY A 89 16.42 -2.23 7.41
N ALA A 90 16.01 -1.47 6.40
CA ALA A 90 14.96 -1.83 5.46
C ALA A 90 15.40 -1.52 4.03
N MET A 91 14.93 -2.33 3.09
CA MET A 91 15.05 -2.09 1.66
C MET A 91 13.67 -1.65 1.12
N VAL A 92 13.67 -0.68 0.20
CA VAL A 92 12.46 -0.17 -0.44
C VAL A 92 12.39 -0.62 -1.88
N TRP A 93 11.32 -1.35 -2.22
CA TRP A 93 10.91 -1.61 -3.59
C TRP A 93 9.63 -0.83 -3.93
N THR A 94 9.69 0.21 -4.76
CA THR A 94 10.86 0.97 -5.24
C THR A 94 10.65 2.48 -5.04
N LEU A 95 11.68 3.29 -5.20
CA LEU A 95 11.56 4.75 -5.11
C LEU A 95 10.52 5.32 -6.09
N GLY A 96 10.54 4.86 -7.34
CA GLY A 96 9.65 5.34 -8.40
C GLY A 96 8.18 4.95 -8.27
N LEU A 97 7.81 4.16 -7.24
CA LEU A 97 6.42 3.79 -6.96
C LEU A 97 5.84 4.48 -5.72
N ASP A 98 6.66 5.20 -4.95
CA ASP A 98 6.17 6.12 -3.91
C ASP A 98 5.57 7.38 -4.55
N ASP A 99 4.88 8.24 -3.79
CA ASP A 99 4.49 9.57 -4.29
C ASP A 99 5.71 10.50 -4.34
N PHE A 100 6.62 10.21 -5.28
CA PHE A 100 7.93 10.84 -5.37
C PHE A 100 7.86 12.31 -5.76
N SER A 101 6.78 12.76 -6.40
CA SER A 101 6.56 14.17 -6.71
C SER A 101 5.72 14.89 -5.64
N GLY A 102 5.01 14.15 -4.77
CA GLY A 102 4.12 14.70 -3.76
C GLY A 102 2.78 15.22 -4.31
N ASN A 103 2.39 14.81 -5.52
CA ASN A 103 1.25 15.38 -6.25
C ASN A 103 0.01 14.49 -6.24
N PHE A 104 0.08 13.27 -5.70
CA PHE A 104 -1.00 12.28 -5.82
C PHE A 104 -1.73 12.03 -4.51
N CYS A 105 -0.99 12.01 -3.39
CA CYS A 105 -1.51 11.57 -2.11
C CYS A 105 -1.80 12.71 -1.13
N GLY A 106 -1.31 13.93 -1.39
CA GLY A 106 -1.42 15.04 -0.44
C GLY A 106 -0.60 14.83 0.84
N GLN A 107 0.41 13.96 0.80
CA GLN A 107 1.27 13.59 1.94
C GLN A 107 2.69 14.15 1.82
N GLY A 108 2.94 15.02 0.83
CA GLY A 108 4.27 15.54 0.50
C GLY A 108 5.09 14.56 -0.34
N ILE A 109 6.34 14.95 -0.63
CA ILE A 109 7.28 14.19 -1.46
C ILE A 109 7.76 12.93 -0.74
N ASN A 110 7.79 11.79 -1.44
CA ASN A 110 8.30 10.50 -0.97
C ASN A 110 7.77 10.10 0.43
N PRO A 111 6.44 10.11 0.66
CA PRO A 111 5.87 10.02 2.00
C PRO A 111 6.24 8.73 2.73
N LEU A 112 6.30 7.59 2.02
CA LEU A 112 6.62 6.31 2.65
C LEU A 112 8.12 6.19 2.94
N VAL A 113 8.97 6.56 1.98
CA VAL A 113 10.44 6.51 2.17
C VAL A 113 10.87 7.49 3.26
N ASN A 114 10.28 8.70 3.31
CA ASN A 114 10.56 9.66 4.35
C ASN A 114 10.07 9.19 5.73
N LYS A 115 8.92 8.51 5.80
CA LYS A 115 8.47 7.87 7.05
C LYS A 115 9.46 6.82 7.55
N LEU A 116 9.95 5.97 6.65
CA LEU A 116 10.98 4.97 6.97
C LEU A 116 12.24 5.64 7.53
N LYS A 117 12.74 6.65 6.82
CA LYS A 117 13.93 7.43 7.22
C LYS A 117 13.74 8.05 8.60
N SER A 118 12.61 8.73 8.85
CA SER A 118 12.37 9.43 10.11
C SER A 118 12.33 8.48 11.31
N VAL A 119 11.80 7.26 11.14
CA VAL A 119 11.69 6.31 12.26
C VAL A 119 13.01 5.55 12.48
N LEU A 120 13.76 5.21 11.43
CA LEU A 120 15.06 4.53 11.55
C LEU A 120 16.19 5.43 12.08
N MET A 121 16.17 6.71 11.74
CA MET A 121 17.26 7.66 12.09
C MET A 121 17.03 8.43 13.39
N ASN A 122 15.82 8.33 13.96
CA ASN A 122 15.54 8.70 15.35
C ASN A 122 15.91 7.55 16.28
#